data_AF-A0A4Q3RHU5-F1
#
_entry.id   AF-A0A4Q3RHU5-F1
#
_cell.length_a   1.000
_cell.length_b   1.000
_cell.length_c   1.000
_cell.angle_alpha   90.00
_cell.angle_beta   90.00
_cell.angle_gamma   90.00
#
_symmetry.space_group_name_H-M   'P 1'
#
loop_
_entity.id
_entity.type
_entity.pdbx_description
1 polymer ?
#
loop_
_entity_poly.entity_id
_entity_poly.type
_entity_poly.pdbx_seq_one_letter_code
_entity_poly.pdbx_strand_id
1 'polypeptide(L)'
;MKKCFPLTFLLIVHLVAAQQRYDVVIDEIMPDPTPQIGLPASEWIELKNKSAVAIDLHGWRICDLGSKSGAFPSFVLQPDSFVIITGNAATTNFLPFGAVIGVSAFPSLDNNGETIFLQAADGRVIHAINYKLDWYPNDLKKEGGWSLEMRDTNHPCADGDNWTASINQLGGTPGRQNSVNGLSNDNNAPGLLNAFTSDSVTIHLIFASPLDSSSSTVLTNYAIDHGILFTQVELVPPLFNEAKLTTNTALAEKLIYTIRTTGLRDCAGNSLLNEQIITGKPSPVEQEDIIINEILFNPRTNGYDYVELYNRSDKIIDASVLSVCNRKTNGTLNAIT
;
A
#
# COMPACT_ATOMS: atom_id res chain seq x y z
N MET A 1 -54.75 -14.51 -43.74
CA MET A 1 -53.38 -14.97 -43.44
C MET A 1 -52.68 -13.92 -42.57
N LYS A 2 -52.74 -14.05 -41.24
CA LYS A 2 -51.96 -13.21 -40.32
C LYS A 2 -50.72 -14.02 -39.93
N LYS A 3 -49.53 -13.56 -40.35
CA LYS A 3 -48.25 -14.20 -40.01
C LYS A 3 -47.89 -13.79 -38.58
N CYS A 4 -47.80 -14.79 -37.70
CA CYS A 4 -47.29 -14.63 -36.35
C CYS A 4 -45.74 -14.65 -36.42
N PHE A 5 -45.09 -13.55 -36.07
CA PHE A 5 -43.63 -13.53 -35.89
C PHE A 5 -43.30 -13.98 -34.46
N PRO A 6 -42.38 -14.94 -34.25
CA PRO A 6 -41.93 -15.28 -32.92
C PRO A 6 -41.06 -14.13 -32.37
N LEU A 7 -41.45 -13.62 -31.21
CA LEU A 7 -40.67 -12.65 -30.44
C LEU A 7 -39.51 -13.42 -29.78
N THR A 8 -38.33 -13.36 -30.38
CA THR A 8 -37.12 -13.95 -29.80
C THR A 8 -36.71 -13.11 -28.58
N PHE A 9 -36.93 -13.64 -27.38
CA PHE A 9 -36.46 -13.04 -26.15
C PHE A 9 -34.93 -13.22 -26.10
N LEU A 10 -34.18 -12.15 -26.35
CA LEU A 10 -32.72 -12.17 -26.21
C LEU A 10 -32.42 -12.21 -24.71
N LEU A 11 -32.06 -13.39 -24.19
CA LEU A 11 -31.57 -13.55 -22.83
C LEU A 11 -30.20 -12.88 -22.75
N ILE A 12 -30.14 -11.61 -22.33
CA ILE A 12 -28.89 -10.94 -21.99
C ILE A 12 -28.40 -11.57 -20.69
N VAL A 13 -27.58 -12.61 -20.83
CA VAL A 13 -26.74 -13.10 -19.73
C VAL A 13 -25.81 -11.94 -19.40
N HIS A 14 -26.10 -11.22 -18.32
CA HIS A 14 -25.14 -10.30 -17.74
C HIS A 14 -24.01 -11.16 -17.22
N LEU A 15 -22.94 -11.26 -18.01
CA LEU A 15 -21.68 -11.78 -17.54
C LEU A 15 -21.29 -10.82 -16.41
N VAL A 16 -21.45 -11.24 -15.15
CA VAL A 16 -20.87 -10.53 -14.02
C VAL A 16 -19.37 -10.72 -14.19
N ALA A 17 -18.71 -9.77 -14.83
CA ALA A 17 -17.26 -9.74 -14.85
C ALA A 17 -16.79 -9.75 -13.40
N ALA A 18 -15.85 -10.65 -13.07
CA ALA A 18 -15.23 -10.64 -11.76
C ALA A 18 -14.56 -9.27 -11.57
N GLN A 19 -14.91 -8.59 -10.48
CA GLN A 19 -14.37 -7.27 -10.15
C GLN A 19 -12.85 -7.36 -10.09
N GLN A 20 -12.16 -6.56 -10.88
CA GLN A 20 -10.71 -6.53 -10.92
C GLN A 20 -10.14 -5.60 -9.85
N ARG A 21 -8.86 -5.81 -9.53
CA ARG A 21 -8.11 -4.80 -8.77
C ARG A 21 -8.22 -3.47 -9.52
N TYR A 22 -8.43 -2.41 -8.77
CA TYR A 22 -8.64 -1.05 -9.24
C TYR A 22 -9.96 -0.76 -9.95
N ASP A 23 -10.89 -1.69 -10.17
CA ASP A 23 -12.21 -1.31 -10.75
C ASP A 23 -12.94 -0.24 -9.91
N VAL A 24 -12.74 -0.30 -8.59
CA VAL A 24 -13.11 0.76 -7.65
C VAL A 24 -11.85 1.23 -6.92
N VAL A 25 -11.64 2.53 -6.88
CA VAL A 25 -10.46 3.14 -6.24
C VAL A 25 -10.90 4.01 -5.07
N ILE A 26 -10.19 3.94 -3.95
CA ILE A 26 -10.05 5.05 -3.00
C ILE A 26 -9.57 6.28 -3.78
N ASP A 27 -10.38 7.34 -3.81
CA ASP A 27 -10.19 8.53 -4.66
C ASP A 27 -9.85 9.79 -3.85
N GLU A 28 -10.40 9.92 -2.64
CA GLU A 28 -10.15 11.04 -1.73
C GLU A 28 -10.23 10.53 -0.28
N ILE A 29 -9.39 11.06 0.61
CA ILE A 29 -9.39 10.72 2.04
C ILE A 29 -9.28 11.98 2.90
N MET A 30 -10.00 12.01 4.03
CA MET A 30 -9.90 13.05 5.04
C MET A 30 -9.47 12.41 6.38
N PRO A 31 -8.15 12.26 6.62
CA PRO A 31 -7.64 11.69 7.86
C PRO A 31 -7.68 12.70 9.02
N ASP A 32 -7.43 13.98 8.75
CA ASP A 32 -7.47 15.02 9.78
C ASP A 32 -8.51 16.08 9.43
N PRO A 33 -9.77 15.96 9.89
CA PRO A 33 -10.83 16.90 9.57
C PRO A 33 -10.76 18.21 10.38
N THR A 34 -9.76 18.36 11.27
CA THR A 34 -9.60 19.52 12.15
C THR A 34 -8.27 20.24 11.92
N PRO A 35 -8.21 21.58 11.91
CA PRO A 35 -9.30 22.52 12.12
C PRO A 35 -10.32 22.49 10.97
N GLN A 36 -11.60 22.59 11.31
CA GLN A 36 -12.67 22.50 10.33
C GLN A 36 -12.63 23.71 9.37
N ILE A 37 -12.67 23.45 8.06
CA ILE A 37 -12.76 24.48 7.02
C ILE A 37 -14.21 24.61 6.50
N GLY A 38 -14.59 23.79 5.52
CA GLY A 38 -15.93 23.81 4.92
C GLY A 38 -16.66 22.46 4.93
N LEU A 39 -15.99 21.40 5.37
CA LEU A 39 -16.53 20.04 5.44
C LEU A 39 -16.90 19.65 6.87
N PRO A 40 -17.73 18.61 7.08
CA PRO A 40 -18.01 18.09 8.42
C PRO A 40 -16.72 17.68 9.16
N ALA A 41 -16.66 17.94 10.46
CA ALA A 41 -15.53 17.56 11.32
C ALA A 41 -15.54 16.06 11.65
N SER A 42 -15.40 15.21 10.62
CA SER A 42 -15.39 13.75 10.74
C SER A 42 -14.54 13.16 9.62
N GLU A 43 -13.87 12.06 9.90
CA GLU A 43 -13.08 11.32 8.90
C GLU A 43 -14.00 10.65 7.88
N TRP A 44 -13.50 10.53 6.65
CA TRP A 44 -14.18 9.86 5.56
C TRP A 44 -13.21 9.45 4.46
N ILE A 45 -13.66 8.48 3.67
CA ILE A 45 -12.98 7.98 2.48
C ILE A 45 -13.99 7.97 1.33
N GLU A 46 -13.61 8.49 0.17
CA GLU A 46 -14.42 8.41 -1.03
C GLU A 46 -13.92 7.31 -1.96
N LEU A 47 -14.87 6.57 -2.52
CA LEU A 47 -14.64 5.54 -3.51
C LEU A 47 -15.18 6.00 -4.87
N LYS A 48 -14.41 5.76 -5.93
CA LYS A 48 -14.82 5.98 -7.31
C LYS A 48 -14.84 4.66 -8.08
N ASN A 49 -15.92 4.38 -8.80
CA ASN A 49 -15.95 3.29 -9.78
C ASN A 49 -15.38 3.77 -11.11
N LYS A 50 -14.20 3.27 -11.49
CA LYS A 50 -13.55 3.61 -12.77
C LYS A 50 -13.86 2.61 -13.89
N SER A 51 -14.55 1.53 -13.57
CA SER A 51 -14.94 0.52 -14.57
C SER A 51 -16.13 1.02 -15.41
N ALA A 52 -16.34 0.38 -16.56
CA ALA A 52 -17.48 0.67 -17.43
C ALA A 52 -18.79 -0.03 -16.97
N VAL A 53 -18.78 -0.73 -15.85
CA VAL A 53 -19.91 -1.53 -15.36
C VAL A 53 -20.32 -1.07 -13.96
N ALA A 54 -21.61 -1.21 -13.66
CA ALA A 54 -22.10 -0.95 -12.32
C ALA A 54 -21.64 -2.07 -11.36
N ILE A 55 -21.18 -1.69 -10.17
CA ILE A 55 -20.61 -2.61 -9.18
C ILE A 55 -21.44 -2.53 -7.90
N ASP A 56 -21.99 -3.67 -7.46
CA ASP A 56 -22.58 -3.76 -6.11
C ASP A 56 -21.45 -3.94 -5.08
N LEU A 57 -21.41 -3.01 -4.13
CA LEU A 57 -20.44 -2.99 -3.04
C LEU A 57 -20.91 -3.79 -1.81
N HIS A 58 -22.03 -4.51 -1.91
CA HIS A 58 -22.55 -5.33 -0.81
C HIS A 58 -21.46 -6.22 -0.20
N GLY A 59 -21.27 -6.10 1.12
CA GLY A 59 -20.31 -6.92 1.86
C GLY A 59 -18.85 -6.42 1.82
N TRP A 60 -18.54 -5.41 1.02
CA TRP A 60 -17.21 -4.79 0.98
C TRP A 60 -16.91 -4.04 2.29
N ARG A 61 -15.64 -3.73 2.52
CA ARG A 61 -15.14 -3.09 3.75
C ARG A 61 -13.99 -2.13 3.46
N ILE A 62 -13.89 -1.09 4.29
CA ILE A 62 -12.64 -0.35 4.49
C ILE A 62 -11.86 -1.04 5.59
N CYS A 63 -10.57 -1.26 5.37
CA CYS A 63 -9.66 -1.87 6.32
C CYS A 63 -8.41 -1.01 6.50
N ASP A 64 -7.81 -1.11 7.68
CA ASP A 64 -6.41 -0.75 7.95
C ASP A 64 -5.64 -2.03 8.33
N LEU A 65 -4.36 -1.93 8.72
CA LEU A 65 -3.55 -3.12 9.07
C LEU A 65 -4.02 -3.86 10.35
N GLY A 66 -4.74 -3.18 11.25
CA GLY A 66 -5.22 -3.72 12.53
C GLY A 66 -6.74 -3.93 12.63
N SER A 67 -7.52 -3.35 11.72
CA SER A 67 -8.97 -3.23 11.84
C SER A 67 -9.71 -3.28 10.50
N LYS A 68 -11.02 -3.52 10.57
CA LYS A 68 -11.93 -3.47 9.42
C LYS A 68 -13.28 -2.88 9.82
N SER A 69 -13.82 -2.05 8.95
CA SER A 69 -15.16 -1.51 9.08
C SER A 69 -16.23 -2.61 9.07
N GLY A 70 -17.44 -2.27 9.49
CA GLY A 70 -18.65 -3.01 9.15
C GLY A 70 -18.78 -3.21 7.64
N ALA A 71 -19.45 -4.30 7.25
CA ALA A 71 -19.75 -4.56 5.85
C ALA A 71 -20.66 -3.47 5.29
N PHE A 72 -20.39 -3.03 4.06
CA PHE A 72 -21.25 -2.11 3.35
C PHE A 72 -22.62 -2.77 3.07
N PRO A 73 -23.72 -2.00 3.12
CA PRO A 73 -25.01 -2.46 2.62
C PRO A 73 -24.94 -2.68 1.11
N SER A 74 -26.01 -3.26 0.53
CA SER A 74 -26.10 -3.28 -0.94
C SER A 74 -26.19 -1.86 -1.46
N PHE A 75 -25.26 -1.53 -2.35
CA PHE A 75 -25.12 -0.22 -2.96
C PHE A 75 -24.48 -0.41 -4.32
N VAL A 76 -25.24 -0.09 -5.36
CA VAL A 76 -24.77 -0.22 -6.74
C VAL A 76 -24.09 1.08 -7.16
N LEU A 77 -22.76 1.09 -7.09
CA LEU A 77 -21.93 2.19 -7.55
C LEU A 77 -21.87 2.18 -9.08
N GLN A 78 -22.47 3.19 -9.70
CA GLN A 78 -22.53 3.31 -11.16
C GLN A 78 -21.13 3.63 -11.76
N PRO A 79 -20.90 3.36 -13.06
CA PRO A 79 -19.69 3.81 -13.75
C PRO A 79 -19.43 5.31 -13.55
N ASP A 80 -18.16 5.69 -13.38
CA ASP A 80 -17.70 7.08 -13.20
C ASP A 80 -18.44 7.85 -12.10
N SER A 81 -18.89 7.13 -11.06
CA SER A 81 -19.60 7.69 -9.92
C SER A 81 -18.82 7.50 -8.62
N PHE A 82 -19.17 8.34 -7.63
CA PHE A 82 -18.51 8.43 -6.34
C PHE A 82 -19.45 8.00 -5.21
N VAL A 83 -18.88 7.52 -4.10
CA VAL A 83 -19.60 7.29 -2.84
C VAL A 83 -18.71 7.59 -1.64
N ILE A 84 -19.24 8.34 -0.70
CA ILE A 84 -18.56 8.73 0.54
C ILE A 84 -18.78 7.64 1.59
N ILE A 85 -17.71 7.14 2.19
CA ILE A 85 -17.73 6.18 3.29
C ILE A 85 -17.32 6.90 4.58
N THR A 86 -18.13 6.77 5.62
CA THR A 86 -17.85 7.38 6.93
C THR A 86 -18.51 6.58 8.06
N GLY A 87 -18.23 6.93 9.31
CA GLY A 87 -18.93 6.34 10.46
C GLY A 87 -20.43 6.67 10.48
N ASN A 88 -21.26 5.73 10.94
CA ASN A 88 -22.72 5.89 11.03
C ASN A 88 -23.18 7.22 11.68
N ALA A 89 -22.44 7.73 12.65
CA ALA A 89 -22.79 8.99 13.34
C ALA A 89 -22.63 10.23 12.46
N ALA A 90 -21.77 10.17 11.43
CA ALA A 90 -21.48 11.30 10.54
C ALA A 90 -22.27 11.25 9.22
N THR A 91 -22.96 10.14 8.90
CA THR A 91 -23.64 9.93 7.61
C THR A 91 -24.54 11.10 7.22
N THR A 92 -25.41 11.57 8.12
CA THR A 92 -26.35 12.67 7.83
C THR A 92 -25.64 13.97 7.47
N ASN A 93 -24.44 14.22 8.01
CA ASN A 93 -23.65 15.42 7.74
C ASN A 93 -23.05 15.42 6.32
N PHE A 94 -22.86 14.23 5.72
CA PHE A 94 -22.31 14.08 4.38
C PHE A 94 -23.36 13.99 3.27
N LEU A 95 -24.64 13.77 3.58
CA LEU A 95 -25.73 13.73 2.59
C LEU A 95 -25.82 14.95 1.66
N PRO A 96 -25.51 16.20 2.10
CA PRO A 96 -25.50 17.36 1.21
C PRO A 96 -24.44 17.32 0.10
N PHE A 97 -23.42 16.45 0.22
CA PHE A 97 -22.27 16.39 -0.68
C PHE A 97 -22.41 15.29 -1.75
N GLY A 98 -23.07 14.18 -1.43
CA GLY A 98 -23.26 13.08 -2.38
C GLY A 98 -23.91 11.84 -1.78
N ALA A 99 -23.78 10.70 -2.48
CA ALA A 99 -24.17 9.40 -1.95
C ALA A 99 -23.24 9.01 -0.79
N VAL A 100 -23.82 8.49 0.30
CA VAL A 100 -23.06 8.17 1.52
C VAL A 100 -23.39 6.75 1.98
N ILE A 101 -22.36 5.99 2.35
CA ILE A 101 -22.47 4.75 3.11
C ILE A 101 -21.93 5.01 4.51
N GLY A 102 -22.83 4.94 5.50
CA GLY A 102 -22.45 4.84 6.90
C GLY A 102 -22.04 3.42 7.26
N VAL A 103 -20.93 3.26 7.98
CA VAL A 103 -20.47 1.97 8.49
C VAL A 103 -20.30 1.98 10.01
N SER A 104 -20.47 0.82 10.63
CA SER A 104 -20.03 0.60 12.01
C SER A 104 -18.51 0.46 12.05
N ALA A 105 -17.85 0.88 13.14
CA ALA A 105 -16.41 0.69 13.32
C ALA A 105 -15.56 1.18 12.13
N PHE A 106 -15.90 2.34 11.57
CA PHE A 106 -15.02 3.01 10.60
C PHE A 106 -13.62 3.15 11.22
N PRO A 107 -12.53 2.78 10.50
CA PRO A 107 -11.16 2.96 10.98
C PRO A 107 -10.89 4.39 11.44
N SER A 108 -10.14 4.56 12.54
CA SER A 108 -9.65 5.88 12.92
C SER A 108 -8.40 6.15 12.11
N LEU A 109 -8.47 7.13 11.22
CA LEU A 109 -7.39 7.41 10.28
C LEU A 109 -6.22 8.13 10.99
N ASP A 110 -4.98 7.64 10.87
CA ASP A 110 -3.81 8.29 11.47
C ASP A 110 -3.42 9.55 10.68
N ASN A 111 -3.39 10.69 11.35
CA ASN A 111 -3.02 11.98 10.75
C ASN A 111 -1.60 11.97 10.16
N ASN A 112 -0.69 11.13 10.68
CA ASN A 112 0.69 11.04 10.18
C ASN A 112 0.85 10.15 8.94
N GLY A 113 -0.16 9.35 8.61
CA GLY A 113 -0.12 8.37 7.55
C GLY A 113 -0.26 6.94 8.02
N GLU A 114 -0.92 6.13 7.22
CA GLU A 114 -1.03 4.68 7.42
C GLU A 114 -1.41 3.97 6.12
N THR A 115 -1.46 2.64 6.18
CA THR A 115 -1.98 1.80 5.10
C THR A 115 -3.46 1.52 5.29
N ILE A 116 -4.27 1.96 4.32
CA ILE A 116 -5.70 1.63 4.21
C ILE A 116 -5.97 0.85 2.93
N PHE A 117 -6.99 0.00 2.93
CA PHE A 117 -7.38 -0.77 1.77
C PHE A 117 -8.87 -1.09 1.71
N LEU A 118 -9.35 -1.18 0.48
CA LEU A 118 -10.70 -1.58 0.10
C LEU A 118 -10.72 -3.09 -0.16
N GLN A 119 -11.51 -3.81 0.62
CA GLN A 119 -11.65 -5.26 0.52
C GLN A 119 -13.05 -5.64 0.00
N ALA A 120 -13.11 -6.46 -1.05
CA ALA A 120 -14.36 -7.02 -1.54
C ALA A 120 -14.92 -8.09 -0.60
N ALA A 121 -16.19 -8.45 -0.78
CA ALA A 121 -16.88 -9.42 0.08
C ALA A 121 -16.23 -10.82 0.12
N ASP A 122 -15.48 -11.19 -0.93
CA ASP A 122 -14.74 -12.45 -1.04
C ASP A 122 -13.32 -12.39 -0.45
N GLY A 123 -12.93 -11.26 0.14
CA GLY A 123 -11.63 -11.04 0.78
C GLY A 123 -10.54 -10.47 -0.13
N ARG A 124 -10.79 -10.33 -1.44
CA ARG A 124 -9.80 -9.74 -2.36
C ARG A 124 -9.61 -8.25 -2.07
N VAL A 125 -8.36 -7.81 -2.13
CA VAL A 125 -8.01 -6.38 -2.06
C VAL A 125 -8.26 -5.75 -3.42
N ILE A 126 -9.12 -4.73 -3.47
CA ILE A 126 -9.48 -4.02 -4.69
C ILE A 126 -8.58 -2.80 -4.89
N HIS A 127 -8.35 -2.01 -3.83
CA HIS A 127 -7.41 -0.89 -3.86
C HIS A 127 -6.75 -0.74 -2.48
N ALA A 128 -5.51 -0.28 -2.41
CA ALA A 128 -4.79 -0.01 -1.18
C ALA A 128 -3.86 1.18 -1.40
N ILE A 129 -3.71 2.03 -0.38
CA ILE A 129 -2.77 3.15 -0.37
C ILE A 129 -2.08 3.21 0.99
N ASN A 130 -0.83 3.67 0.99
CA ASN A 130 -0.07 3.98 2.20
C ASN A 130 0.16 5.50 2.25
N TYR A 131 -0.87 6.24 2.67
CA TYR A 131 -0.81 7.70 2.65
C TYR A 131 0.14 8.21 3.73
N LYS A 132 0.72 9.39 3.51
CA LYS A 132 1.74 9.97 4.39
C LYS A 132 1.50 11.45 4.57
N LEU A 133 1.86 11.97 5.75
CA LEU A 133 1.77 13.40 6.05
C LEU A 133 2.62 14.27 5.10
N ASP A 134 3.69 13.74 4.52
CA ASP A 134 4.54 14.46 3.57
C ASP A 134 3.92 14.61 2.17
N TRP A 135 2.78 13.98 1.89
CA TRP A 135 2.01 14.20 0.65
C TRP A 135 1.28 15.55 0.66
N TYR A 136 1.14 16.17 1.83
CA TYR A 136 0.69 17.55 1.94
C TYR A 136 1.83 18.52 1.55
N PRO A 137 1.61 19.42 0.58
CA PRO A 137 2.69 20.21 -0.02
C PRO A 137 3.20 21.36 0.87
N ASN A 138 2.55 21.64 2.00
CA ASN A 138 2.94 22.70 2.92
C ASN A 138 2.41 22.45 4.34
N ASP A 139 3.00 23.12 5.33
CA ASP A 139 2.71 22.90 6.74
C ASP A 139 1.29 23.32 7.13
N LEU A 140 0.72 24.36 6.49
CA LEU A 140 -0.66 24.77 6.74
C LEU A 140 -1.66 23.64 6.49
N LYS A 141 -1.45 22.85 5.42
CA LYS A 141 -2.36 21.73 5.12
C LYS A 141 -2.06 20.48 5.94
N LYS A 142 -0.83 20.33 6.44
CA LYS A 142 -0.46 19.27 7.41
C LYS A 142 -1.13 19.46 8.77
N GLU A 143 -1.55 20.68 9.10
CA GLU A 143 -2.27 20.98 10.34
C GLU A 143 -3.74 20.52 10.33
N GLY A 144 -4.23 19.97 9.20
CA GLY A 144 -5.54 19.36 9.05
C GLY A 144 -6.61 20.27 8.42
N GLY A 145 -7.82 19.73 8.26
CA GLY A 145 -8.95 20.34 7.55
C GLY A 145 -8.92 20.18 6.03
N TRP A 146 -7.89 19.52 5.48
CA TRP A 146 -7.69 19.29 4.05
C TRP A 146 -7.64 17.80 3.76
N SER A 147 -8.36 17.33 2.76
CA SER A 147 -8.25 15.96 2.26
C SER A 147 -7.02 15.78 1.38
N LEU A 148 -6.57 14.53 1.27
CA LEU A 148 -5.70 14.07 0.19
C LEU A 148 -6.57 13.55 -0.95
N GLU A 149 -6.31 14.03 -2.15
CA GLU A 149 -7.04 13.71 -3.38
C GLU A 149 -6.11 12.99 -4.37
N MET A 150 -6.61 11.94 -5.02
CA MET A 150 -5.93 11.30 -6.14
C MET A 150 -6.01 12.22 -7.38
N ARG A 151 -4.87 12.46 -8.02
CA ARG A 151 -4.77 13.29 -9.22
C ARG A 151 -5.27 12.57 -10.46
N ASP A 152 -4.85 11.33 -10.67
CA ASP A 152 -5.12 10.53 -11.87
C ASP A 152 -5.62 9.13 -11.51
N THR A 153 -6.92 8.94 -11.65
CA THR A 153 -7.57 7.64 -11.39
C THR A 153 -7.14 6.54 -12.35
N ASN A 154 -6.46 6.85 -13.47
CA ASN A 154 -5.92 5.85 -14.39
C ASN A 154 -4.62 5.21 -13.92
N HIS A 155 -3.91 5.84 -12.97
CA HIS A 155 -2.65 5.32 -12.39
C HIS A 155 -2.78 5.07 -10.88
N PRO A 156 -3.67 4.16 -10.44
CA PRO A 156 -4.04 4.00 -9.03
C PRO A 156 -2.98 3.29 -8.17
N CYS A 157 -1.92 2.71 -8.74
CA CYS A 157 -0.78 2.19 -7.97
C CYS A 157 0.28 3.23 -7.64
N ALA A 158 0.21 4.42 -8.25
CA ALA A 158 1.17 5.48 -7.98
C ALA A 158 0.89 6.04 -6.57
N ASP A 159 1.92 5.99 -5.71
CA ASP A 159 1.88 6.50 -4.34
C ASP A 159 1.88 8.05 -4.34
N GLY A 160 2.75 8.71 -3.57
CA GLY A 160 2.73 10.18 -3.39
C GLY A 160 2.82 11.00 -4.67
N ASP A 161 3.30 10.43 -5.78
CA ASP A 161 3.33 11.12 -7.09
C ASP A 161 1.93 11.39 -7.66
N ASN A 162 0.93 10.62 -7.24
CA ASN A 162 -0.45 10.71 -7.71
C ASN A 162 -1.43 11.22 -6.63
N TRP A 163 -0.93 11.64 -5.48
CA TRP A 163 -1.74 12.14 -4.38
C TRP A 163 -1.24 13.50 -3.92
N THR A 164 -2.16 14.42 -3.67
CA THR A 164 -1.81 15.68 -3.01
C THR A 164 -3.03 16.28 -2.32
N ALA A 165 -2.81 17.28 -1.49
CA ALA A 165 -3.87 17.91 -0.74
C ALA A 165 -4.85 18.68 -1.65
N SER A 166 -6.15 18.57 -1.37
CA SER A 166 -7.22 19.30 -2.07
C SER A 166 -6.91 20.79 -2.20
N ILE A 167 -7.18 21.39 -3.35
CA ILE A 167 -7.12 22.85 -3.56
C ILE A 167 -8.50 23.51 -3.48
N ASN A 168 -9.54 22.74 -3.13
CA ASN A 168 -10.90 23.26 -2.94
C ASN A 168 -10.98 24.15 -1.70
N GLN A 169 -11.71 25.27 -1.79
CA GLN A 169 -11.89 26.20 -0.68
C GLN A 169 -12.61 25.60 0.53
N LEU A 170 -13.32 24.48 0.37
CA LEU A 170 -13.97 23.76 1.47
C LEU A 170 -13.02 22.81 2.23
N GLY A 171 -11.82 22.56 1.68
CA GLY A 171 -10.87 21.57 2.21
C GLY A 171 -10.95 20.20 1.54
N GLY A 172 -11.89 19.97 0.63
CA GLY A 172 -12.04 18.70 -0.11
C GLY A 172 -13.18 18.74 -1.12
N THR A 173 -13.41 17.62 -1.82
CA THR A 173 -14.41 17.48 -2.90
C THR A 173 -15.37 16.29 -2.75
N PRO A 174 -15.86 15.95 -1.54
CA PRO A 174 -16.72 14.78 -1.37
C PRO A 174 -17.93 14.80 -2.32
N GLY A 175 -18.15 13.67 -2.98
CA GLY A 175 -19.20 13.40 -3.95
C GLY A 175 -18.94 14.00 -5.34
N ARG A 176 -17.75 14.53 -5.61
CA ARG A 176 -17.42 15.26 -6.85
C ARG A 176 -16.01 14.92 -7.32
N GLN A 177 -15.71 15.29 -8.56
CA GLN A 177 -14.35 15.17 -9.09
C GLN A 177 -13.34 15.97 -8.24
N ASN A 178 -12.24 15.31 -7.89
CA ASN A 178 -11.09 15.89 -7.20
C ASN A 178 -10.65 17.23 -7.80
N SER A 179 -10.38 18.19 -6.93
CA SER A 179 -9.92 19.53 -7.30
C SER A 179 -8.53 19.54 -7.95
N VAL A 180 -7.71 18.52 -7.67
CA VAL A 180 -6.36 18.35 -8.24
C VAL A 180 -6.33 17.43 -9.47
N ASN A 181 -7.49 17.01 -9.98
CA ASN A 181 -7.61 16.07 -11.09
C ASN A 181 -6.76 16.48 -12.31
N GLY A 182 -5.92 15.56 -12.79
CA GLY A 182 -5.05 15.77 -13.94
C GLY A 182 -4.29 14.49 -14.30
N LEU A 183 -3.37 14.57 -15.26
CA LEU A 183 -2.47 13.46 -15.54
C LEU A 183 -1.38 13.40 -14.48
N SER A 184 -1.11 12.21 -13.95
CA SER A 184 0.12 11.93 -13.22
C SER A 184 1.20 11.48 -14.20
N ASN A 185 2.44 11.92 -13.97
CA ASN A 185 3.60 11.39 -14.69
C ASN A 185 4.22 10.30 -13.83
N ASP A 186 3.50 9.19 -13.64
CA ASP A 186 4.09 8.03 -12.99
C ASP A 186 5.02 7.31 -13.97
N ASN A 187 6.29 7.70 -13.94
CA ASN A 187 7.35 7.07 -14.73
C ASN A 187 8.31 6.27 -13.83
N ASN A 188 7.94 6.06 -12.56
CA ASN A 188 8.83 5.47 -11.57
C ASN A 188 8.64 3.96 -11.55
N ALA A 189 9.60 3.24 -12.12
CA ALA A 189 9.62 1.79 -12.02
C ALA A 189 9.70 1.34 -10.54
N PRO A 190 9.10 0.19 -10.18
CA PRO A 190 9.11 -0.29 -8.80
C PRO A 190 10.53 -0.70 -8.39
N GLY A 191 11.29 0.22 -7.79
CA GLY A 191 12.69 -0.02 -7.41
C GLY A 191 12.82 -1.16 -6.40
N LEU A 192 13.83 -2.02 -6.56
CA LEU A 192 14.11 -3.12 -5.62
C LEU A 192 14.92 -2.57 -4.43
N LEU A 193 14.32 -2.53 -3.24
CA LEU A 193 14.88 -1.86 -2.07
C LEU A 193 15.61 -2.80 -1.11
N ASN A 194 15.03 -3.97 -0.84
CA ASN A 194 15.55 -4.86 0.20
C ASN A 194 15.25 -6.34 -0.10
N ALA A 195 16.04 -7.23 0.49
CA ALA A 195 15.80 -8.67 0.47
C ALA A 195 16.19 -9.35 1.78
N PHE A 196 15.29 -10.13 2.37
CA PHE A 196 15.55 -10.90 3.59
C PHE A 196 14.92 -12.28 3.53
N THR A 197 15.26 -13.16 4.47
CA THR A 197 14.66 -14.50 4.58
C THR A 197 13.90 -14.61 5.89
N SER A 198 12.74 -15.26 5.87
CA SER A 198 11.94 -15.56 7.07
C SER A 198 12.14 -16.97 7.60
N ASP A 199 12.62 -17.87 6.72
CA ASP A 199 12.99 -19.24 7.04
C ASP A 199 14.06 -19.72 6.06
N SER A 200 14.38 -21.02 6.07
CA SER A 200 15.42 -21.58 5.20
C SER A 200 15.04 -21.68 3.72
N VAL A 201 13.79 -21.50 3.33
CA VAL A 201 13.32 -21.66 1.93
C VAL A 201 12.55 -20.43 1.41
N THR A 202 12.27 -19.46 2.26
CA THR A 202 11.47 -18.29 1.92
C THR A 202 12.34 -17.03 1.89
N ILE A 203 12.32 -16.35 0.75
CA ILE A 203 12.91 -15.02 0.55
C ILE A 203 11.81 -14.00 0.34
N HIS A 204 11.96 -12.82 0.93
CA HIS A 204 11.11 -11.66 0.76
C HIS A 204 11.89 -10.59 -0.01
N LEU A 205 11.34 -10.10 -1.11
CA LEU A 205 11.82 -8.93 -1.84
C LEU A 205 10.90 -7.75 -1.59
N ILE A 206 11.47 -6.60 -1.22
CA ILE A 206 10.73 -5.36 -0.93
C ILE A 206 10.98 -4.37 -2.04
N PHE A 207 9.90 -3.80 -2.56
CA PHE A 207 9.89 -2.84 -3.66
C PHE A 207 9.43 -1.46 -3.17
N ALA A 208 9.89 -0.42 -3.85
CA ALA A 208 9.55 0.97 -3.55
C ALA A 208 8.08 1.30 -3.81
N SER A 209 7.45 0.58 -4.75
CA SER A 209 6.07 0.80 -5.18
C SER A 209 5.39 -0.53 -5.47
N PRO A 210 4.04 -0.58 -5.46
CA PRO A 210 3.26 -1.77 -5.79
C PRO A 210 3.65 -2.41 -7.14
N LEU A 211 3.82 -3.73 -7.14
CA LEU A 211 3.93 -4.50 -8.36
C LEU A 211 2.54 -4.80 -8.95
N ASP A 212 2.49 -5.04 -10.26
CA ASP A 212 1.35 -5.68 -10.90
C ASP A 212 1.26 -7.13 -10.40
N SER A 213 0.24 -7.41 -9.61
CA SER A 213 0.08 -8.69 -8.90
C SER A 213 -0.27 -9.86 -9.81
N SER A 214 -0.56 -9.63 -11.10
CA SER A 214 -0.89 -10.68 -12.07
C SER A 214 0.33 -11.12 -12.89
N SER A 215 1.14 -10.17 -13.32
CA SER A 215 2.33 -10.40 -14.15
C SER A 215 3.58 -10.65 -13.31
N SER A 216 3.61 -10.14 -12.07
CA SER A 216 4.78 -10.30 -11.18
C SER A 216 4.80 -11.64 -10.44
N THR A 217 3.81 -12.52 -10.60
CA THR A 217 3.88 -13.90 -10.08
C THR A 217 4.62 -14.87 -11.00
N VAL A 218 5.11 -14.38 -12.16
CA VAL A 218 5.77 -15.22 -13.17
C VAL A 218 7.18 -15.58 -12.69
N LEU A 219 7.41 -16.88 -12.42
CA LEU A 219 8.69 -17.39 -11.88
C LEU A 219 9.92 -17.02 -12.72
N THR A 220 9.79 -16.97 -14.05
CA THR A 220 10.93 -16.65 -14.94
C THR A 220 11.42 -15.21 -14.81
N ASN A 221 10.67 -14.34 -14.11
CA ASN A 221 11.10 -12.99 -13.80
C ASN A 221 12.13 -12.96 -12.66
N TYR A 222 12.33 -14.07 -11.95
CA TYR A 222 13.20 -14.17 -10.78
C TYR A 222 14.25 -15.26 -10.99
N ALA A 223 15.50 -14.94 -10.70
CA ALA A 223 16.59 -15.90 -10.70
C ALA A 223 17.42 -15.76 -9.44
N ILE A 224 17.98 -16.86 -8.97
CA ILE A 224 18.90 -16.93 -7.83
C ILE A 224 20.11 -17.76 -8.26
N ASP A 225 21.29 -17.41 -7.76
CA ASP A 225 22.52 -18.13 -8.06
C ASP A 225 22.65 -19.46 -7.29
N HIS A 226 23.82 -20.09 -7.37
CA HIS A 226 24.13 -21.36 -6.69
C HIS A 226 23.24 -22.54 -7.09
N GLY A 227 22.62 -22.50 -8.27
CA GLY A 227 21.80 -23.60 -8.80
C GLY A 227 20.44 -23.78 -8.13
N ILE A 228 20.00 -22.80 -7.33
CA ILE A 228 18.68 -22.78 -6.71
C ILE A 228 17.64 -22.32 -7.75
N LEU A 229 16.42 -22.82 -7.59
CA LEU A 229 15.27 -22.40 -8.38
C LEU A 229 14.16 -21.91 -7.45
N PHE A 230 13.42 -20.90 -7.89
CA PHE A 230 12.15 -20.55 -7.27
C PHE A 230 11.05 -21.53 -7.73
N THR A 231 10.21 -21.94 -6.80
CA THR A 231 9.07 -22.85 -7.02
C THR A 231 7.74 -22.12 -6.91
N GLN A 232 7.72 -20.98 -6.19
CA GLN A 232 6.54 -20.15 -6.02
C GLN A 232 6.94 -18.68 -5.89
N VAL A 233 6.10 -17.80 -6.42
CA VAL A 233 6.09 -16.36 -6.15
C VAL A 233 4.69 -15.97 -5.70
N GLU A 234 4.59 -15.27 -4.57
CA GLU A 234 3.36 -14.70 -4.04
C GLU A 234 3.59 -13.21 -3.77
N LEU A 235 2.71 -12.34 -4.26
CA LEU A 235 2.76 -10.92 -3.93
C LEU A 235 1.93 -10.68 -2.67
N VAL A 236 2.50 -9.98 -1.70
CA VAL A 236 1.91 -9.84 -0.37
C VAL A 236 0.94 -8.64 -0.34
N PRO A 237 -0.36 -8.86 -0.07
CA PRO A 237 -1.33 -7.78 0.09
C PRO A 237 -1.09 -7.00 1.41
N PRO A 238 -1.64 -5.78 1.56
CA PRO A 238 -2.58 -5.12 0.64
C PRO A 238 -1.91 -4.27 -0.44
N LEU A 239 -0.66 -3.85 -0.24
CA LEU A 239 0.04 -2.95 -1.17
C LEU A 239 0.64 -3.70 -2.37
N PHE A 240 1.01 -4.97 -2.23
CA PHE A 240 1.69 -5.76 -3.26
C PHE A 240 3.07 -5.17 -3.65
N ASN A 241 3.72 -4.48 -2.71
CA ASN A 241 5.11 -4.02 -2.81
C ASN A 241 6.11 -5.02 -2.22
N GLU A 242 5.66 -6.22 -1.87
CA GLU A 242 6.49 -7.32 -1.39
C GLU A 242 6.22 -8.58 -2.20
N ALA A 243 7.30 -9.25 -2.64
CA ALA A 243 7.24 -10.55 -3.28
C ALA A 243 7.88 -11.61 -2.37
N LYS A 244 7.07 -12.59 -1.96
CA LYS A 244 7.50 -13.78 -1.25
C LYS A 244 7.84 -14.89 -2.23
N LEU A 245 9.11 -15.30 -2.24
CA LEU A 245 9.69 -16.29 -3.14
C LEU A 245 10.03 -17.56 -2.36
N THR A 246 9.57 -18.72 -2.83
CA THR A 246 9.89 -20.01 -2.22
C THR A 246 10.90 -20.77 -3.06
N THR A 247 12.01 -21.20 -2.48
CA THR A 247 13.06 -21.96 -3.16
C THR A 247 12.76 -23.46 -3.18
N ASN A 248 13.33 -24.18 -4.15
CA ASN A 248 13.23 -25.63 -4.25
C ASN A 248 14.09 -26.38 -3.20
N THR A 249 15.10 -25.71 -2.65
CA THR A 249 16.02 -26.25 -1.65
C THR A 249 16.29 -25.23 -0.56
N ALA A 250 16.58 -25.71 0.65
CA ALA A 250 16.97 -24.86 1.76
C ALA A 250 18.25 -24.08 1.43
N LEU A 251 18.24 -22.78 1.75
CA LEU A 251 19.37 -21.88 1.74
C LEU A 251 20.39 -22.34 2.79
N ALA A 252 21.65 -22.37 2.38
CA ALA A 252 22.78 -22.69 3.24
C ALA A 252 23.11 -21.50 4.15
N GLU A 253 23.57 -21.81 5.36
CA GLU A 253 24.12 -20.80 6.25
C GLU A 253 25.44 -20.27 5.72
N LYS A 254 25.77 -19.02 6.06
CA LYS A 254 27.03 -18.35 5.69
C LYS A 254 27.26 -18.21 4.18
N LEU A 255 26.23 -18.43 3.36
CA LEU A 255 26.27 -18.24 1.92
C LEU A 255 25.40 -17.06 1.53
N ILE A 256 26.00 -16.12 0.81
CA ILE A 256 25.31 -14.97 0.23
C ILE A 256 24.79 -15.37 -1.15
N TYR A 257 23.50 -15.14 -1.36
CA TYR A 257 22.80 -15.40 -2.60
C TYR A 257 22.54 -14.09 -3.33
N THR A 258 22.80 -14.07 -4.64
CA THR A 258 22.42 -12.97 -5.51
C THR A 258 21.12 -13.30 -6.23
N ILE A 259 20.11 -12.46 -6.02
CA ILE A 259 18.82 -12.53 -6.69
C ILE A 259 18.81 -11.52 -7.83
N ARG A 260 18.28 -11.93 -8.97
CA ARG A 260 18.08 -11.09 -10.15
C ARG A 260 16.60 -11.03 -10.47
N THR A 261 16.08 -9.83 -10.69
CA THR A 261 14.69 -9.61 -11.12
C THR A 261 14.69 -9.02 -12.52
N THR A 262 13.84 -9.53 -13.41
CA THR A 262 13.73 -9.09 -14.80
C THR A 262 12.28 -8.97 -15.23
N GLY A 263 11.94 -7.91 -15.96
CA GLY A 263 10.61 -7.78 -16.57
C GLY A 263 9.45 -7.55 -15.61
N LEU A 264 9.72 -7.21 -14.35
CA LEU A 264 8.67 -6.82 -13.39
C LEU A 264 8.06 -5.48 -13.79
N ARG A 265 6.77 -5.30 -13.50
CA ARG A 265 6.03 -4.09 -13.81
C ARG A 265 5.15 -3.69 -12.63
N ASP A 266 4.87 -2.40 -12.53
CA ASP A 266 3.77 -1.90 -11.71
C ASP A 266 2.44 -1.94 -12.51
N CYS A 267 1.35 -1.48 -11.88
CA CYS A 267 0.04 -1.44 -12.54
C CYS A 267 -0.08 -0.36 -13.63
N ALA A 268 0.81 0.64 -13.64
CA ALA A 268 0.89 1.68 -14.67
C ALA A 268 1.66 1.18 -15.92
N GLY A 269 2.34 0.04 -15.81
CA GLY A 269 3.13 -0.58 -16.87
C GLY A 269 4.61 -0.19 -16.86
N ASN A 270 5.06 0.62 -15.90
CA ASN A 270 6.46 0.97 -15.74
C ASN A 270 7.25 -0.29 -15.41
N SER A 271 8.38 -0.47 -16.10
CA SER A 271 9.14 -1.71 -16.04
C SER A 271 10.40 -1.54 -15.21
N LEU A 272 10.57 -2.43 -14.24
CA LEU A 272 11.85 -2.62 -13.57
C LEU A 272 12.77 -3.45 -14.47
N LEU A 273 13.80 -2.79 -15.00
CA LEU A 273 14.74 -3.41 -15.93
C LEU A 273 15.99 -3.89 -15.18
N ASN A 274 16.04 -5.19 -14.89
CA ASN A 274 17.23 -5.91 -14.42
C ASN A 274 17.85 -5.33 -13.15
N GLU A 275 17.25 -5.62 -12.00
CA GLU A 275 17.85 -5.33 -10.70
C GLU A 275 18.50 -6.57 -10.10
N GLN A 276 19.46 -6.34 -9.20
CA GLN A 276 20.06 -7.40 -8.39
C GLN A 276 20.13 -6.99 -6.93
N ILE A 277 19.91 -7.95 -6.05
CA ILE A 277 20.05 -7.76 -4.61
C ILE A 277 20.62 -9.00 -3.95
N ILE A 278 21.30 -8.81 -2.83
CA ILE A 278 21.89 -9.91 -2.06
C ILE A 278 21.00 -10.24 -0.86
N THR A 279 20.99 -11.51 -0.49
CA THR A 279 20.36 -11.99 0.75
C THR A 279 21.00 -13.30 1.19
N GLY A 280 20.53 -13.85 2.30
CA GLY A 280 20.79 -15.23 2.67
C GLY A 280 20.15 -15.57 4.01
N LYS A 281 20.41 -16.77 4.50
CA LYS A 281 19.82 -17.29 5.74
C LYS A 281 20.58 -16.73 6.96
N PRO A 282 19.94 -15.96 7.86
CA PRO A 282 20.55 -15.52 9.09
C PRO A 282 20.96 -16.67 10.00
N SER A 283 22.05 -16.49 10.71
CA SER A 283 22.49 -17.35 11.82
C SER A 283 22.33 -16.62 13.14
N PRO A 284 22.14 -17.33 14.27
CA PRO A 284 22.15 -16.71 15.59
C PRO A 284 23.42 -15.89 15.83
N VAL A 285 23.23 -14.67 16.31
CA VAL A 285 24.34 -13.78 16.69
C VAL A 285 25.00 -14.26 17.99
N GLU A 286 26.32 -14.28 18.00
CA GLU A 286 27.15 -14.57 19.17
C GLU A 286 27.96 -13.33 19.57
N GLN A 287 28.56 -13.39 20.77
CA GLN A 287 29.40 -12.31 21.26
C GLN A 287 30.55 -12.05 20.28
N GLU A 288 30.79 -10.76 19.98
CA GLU A 288 31.83 -10.27 19.06
C GLU A 288 31.60 -10.51 17.57
N ASP A 289 30.49 -11.13 17.16
CA ASP A 289 30.12 -11.22 15.73
C ASP A 289 29.87 -9.84 15.13
N ILE A 290 29.10 -9.01 15.84
CA ILE A 290 28.89 -7.61 15.52
C ILE A 290 29.64 -6.76 16.55
N ILE A 291 30.45 -5.83 16.07
CA ILE A 291 31.13 -4.85 16.91
C ILE A 291 30.72 -3.44 16.50
N ILE A 292 30.79 -2.50 17.45
CA ILE A 292 30.75 -1.08 17.13
C ILE A 292 32.11 -0.71 16.53
N ASN A 293 32.12 -0.30 15.27
CA ASN A 293 33.34 0.08 14.57
C ASN A 293 33.60 1.59 14.70
N GLU A 294 32.55 2.39 14.62
CA GLU A 294 32.66 3.86 14.66
C GLU A 294 31.52 4.49 15.46
N ILE A 295 31.82 5.62 16.10
CA ILE A 295 30.85 6.42 16.86
C ILE A 295 31.07 7.89 16.54
N LEU A 296 30.04 8.58 16.07
CA LEU A 296 29.96 10.04 16.03
C LEU A 296 28.94 10.51 17.06
N PHE A 297 29.41 11.12 18.15
CA PHE A 297 28.58 11.62 19.26
C PHE A 297 28.58 13.15 19.38
N ASN A 298 29.29 13.84 18.49
CA ASN A 298 29.38 15.30 18.45
C ASN A 298 29.54 15.78 17.00
N PRO A 299 28.48 15.69 16.19
CA PRO A 299 28.52 16.09 14.79
C PRO A 299 28.72 17.60 14.63
N ARG A 300 29.11 18.03 13.43
CA ARG A 300 29.06 19.45 13.04
C ARG A 300 27.61 19.95 13.04
N THR A 301 27.41 21.25 13.00
CA THR A 301 26.08 21.86 12.82
C THR A 301 25.33 21.20 11.64
N ASN A 302 24.09 20.79 11.87
CA ASN A 302 23.22 20.02 10.95
C ASN A 302 23.64 18.56 10.67
N GLY A 303 24.65 18.04 11.36
CA GLY A 303 24.94 16.60 11.36
C GLY A 303 24.15 15.88 12.46
N TYR A 304 24.15 14.55 12.37
CA TYR A 304 23.46 13.66 13.30
C TYR A 304 24.45 12.71 13.95
N ASP A 305 24.12 12.28 15.17
CA ASP A 305 24.85 11.22 15.85
C ASP A 305 24.67 9.90 15.09
N TYR A 306 25.72 9.07 15.04
CA TYR A 306 25.59 7.71 14.53
C TYR A 306 26.53 6.73 15.25
N VAL A 307 26.16 5.46 15.13
CA VAL A 307 26.99 4.31 15.47
C VAL A 307 27.08 3.44 14.23
N GLU A 308 28.30 3.09 13.82
CA GLU A 308 28.54 2.13 12.75
C GLU A 308 28.77 0.75 13.33
N LEU A 309 28.03 -0.24 12.81
CA LEU A 309 28.17 -1.64 13.18
C LEU A 309 28.98 -2.39 12.10
N TYR A 310 29.98 -3.15 12.54
CA TYR A 310 30.75 -4.02 11.66
C TYR A 310 30.47 -5.48 12.02
N ASN A 311 30.03 -6.24 11.02
CA ASN A 311 29.95 -7.69 11.11
C ASN A 311 31.34 -8.28 10.86
N ARG A 312 32.00 -8.74 11.93
CA ARG A 312 33.33 -9.35 11.91
C ARG A 312 33.27 -10.85 11.62
N SER A 313 32.10 -11.46 11.72
CA SER A 313 31.89 -12.89 11.50
C SER A 313 31.71 -13.23 10.02
N ASP A 314 31.65 -14.52 9.70
CA ASP A 314 31.23 -15.05 8.40
C ASP A 314 29.71 -15.34 8.34
N LYS A 315 28.97 -14.98 9.40
CA LYS A 315 27.54 -15.20 9.51
C LYS A 315 26.78 -14.09 8.79
N ILE A 316 25.62 -14.45 8.29
CA ILE A 316 24.59 -13.48 7.92
C ILE A 316 23.82 -13.17 9.21
N ILE A 317 23.74 -11.90 9.58
CA ILE A 317 23.11 -11.47 10.83
C ILE A 317 21.84 -10.70 10.50
N ASP A 318 20.74 -11.10 11.13
CA ASP A 318 19.49 -10.34 11.13
C ASP A 318 19.65 -9.14 12.09
N ALA A 319 19.73 -7.93 11.55
CA ALA A 319 19.87 -6.73 12.38
C ALA A 319 18.61 -6.41 13.20
N SER A 320 17.43 -6.96 12.84
CA SER A 320 16.17 -6.69 13.56
C SER A 320 16.16 -7.26 14.98
N VAL A 321 17.03 -8.24 15.28
CA VAL A 321 17.19 -8.82 16.62
C VAL A 321 18.25 -8.11 17.46
N LEU A 322 18.93 -7.10 16.90
CA LEU A 322 19.95 -6.31 17.58
C LEU A 322 19.34 -5.04 18.17
N SER A 323 19.96 -4.55 19.25
CA SER A 323 19.61 -3.26 19.82
C SER A 323 20.88 -2.54 20.28
N VAL A 324 20.99 -1.25 19.96
CA VAL A 324 22.02 -0.39 20.52
C VAL A 324 21.51 0.13 21.86
N CYS A 325 22.28 -0.05 22.93
CA CYS A 325 21.84 0.27 24.29
C CYS A 325 22.79 1.26 24.99
N ASN A 326 22.21 2.24 25.68
CA ASN A 326 22.92 3.06 26.65
C ASN A 326 22.92 2.41 28.03
N ARG A 327 23.99 2.61 28.80
CA ARG A 327 24.06 2.21 30.22
C ARG A 327 23.73 3.40 31.10
N LYS A 328 22.67 3.28 31.92
CA LYS A 328 22.30 4.28 32.92
C LYS A 328 23.30 4.29 34.08
N THR A 329 23.32 5.37 34.86
CA THR A 329 24.17 5.53 36.06
C THR A 329 23.92 4.45 37.12
N ASN A 330 22.72 3.87 37.17
CA ASN A 330 22.36 2.74 38.03
C ASN A 330 22.76 1.36 37.46
N GLY A 331 23.51 1.32 36.35
CA GLY A 331 23.99 0.10 35.72
C GLY A 331 23.03 -0.59 34.75
N THR A 332 21.76 -0.16 34.69
CA THR A 332 20.75 -0.74 33.79
C THR A 332 20.97 -0.35 32.33
N LEU A 333 20.60 -1.22 31.40
CA LEU A 333 20.66 -0.94 29.96
C LEU A 333 19.32 -0.39 29.48
N ASN A 334 19.37 0.53 28.52
CA ASN A 334 18.21 1.08 27.83
C ASN A 334 18.46 1.12 26.33
N ALA A 335 17.60 0.48 25.54
CA ALA A 335 17.70 0.57 24.08
C ALA A 335 17.55 2.02 23.64
N ILE A 336 18.34 2.40 22.66
CA ILE A 336 18.20 3.65 21.90
C ILE A 336 17.21 3.29 20.79
N THR A 337 15.98 3.79 20.92
CA THR A 337 14.91 3.67 19.91
C THR A 337 15.01 4.77 18.89
#